data_AF-A0A7L0I206-F1
#
_entry.id   AF-A0A7L0I206-F1
#
_cell.length_a   1.000
_cell.length_b   1.000
_cell.length_c   1.000
_cell.angle_alpha   90.00
_cell.angle_beta   90.00
_cell.angle_gamma   90.00
#
_symmetry.space_group_name_H-M   'P 1'
#
loop_
_entity.id
_entity.type
_entity.pdbx_description
1 polymer ?
#
loop_
_entity_poly.entity_id
_entity_poly.type
_entity_poly.pdbx_seq_one_letter_code
_entity_poly.pdbx_strand_id
1 'polypeptide(L)'
;LCPPSPGCSTYMDIVIVLDGSNSIYPWYEVQNFLSNILSKFFIGPGQIQVGVLQYGEQVVHEWVLGRYRTAEEVVEAAKNISRQEGRETRTAFAIHRACTEAFSPERGGRADATRLMIVVTDGESHDGEELPEALAECEKRNVTRYAIAVSALPGVWGVCGGAWKVTWGPDLGLDPQGGVGEAAERTSGATSGPTSGGIPSPSPSPGTHGYNESSFELEMSQIGFSVHLLEDGILFGTVGAYDWDGAVLEESRRGRIVPPRKAFQQEFPLELKNHAAYLGYAVSSLRLPDGQRLYVAGAPRFQHKGKVILFEMDTTGTVTVAQALTGEQIGSYFGSEVCPLDVEGDGVTDVLLVAAPMYLAPWGTEGPPFAHPPPQELLAPAGTLHADKKPQDSRFGYALAAVPDLNHDGLNDVVVGAPLEDGHRGAVYVYHGAPGTLLPHYKQ
;
A
#
# COMPACT_ATOMS: atom_id res chain seq x y z
N LEU A 1 19.33 -6.08 7.78
CA LEU A 1 19.35 -4.62 8.08
C LEU A 1 19.43 -3.91 6.73
N CYS A 2 18.30 -3.43 6.21
CA CYS A 2 18.32 -2.59 5.01
C CYS A 2 18.89 -1.22 5.42
N PRO A 3 19.88 -0.66 4.71
CA PRO A 3 20.23 0.73 4.94
C PRO A 3 19.04 1.61 4.50
N PRO A 4 18.75 2.71 5.20
CA PRO A 4 17.89 3.74 4.63
C PRO A 4 18.49 4.16 3.29
N SER A 5 17.65 4.36 2.28
CA SER A 5 18.09 4.86 0.97
C SER A 5 19.01 6.08 1.17
N PRO A 6 20.21 6.10 0.57
CA PRO A 6 21.09 7.25 0.66
C PRO A 6 20.53 8.33 -0.28
N GLY A 7 19.77 9.30 0.25
CA GLY A 7 19.46 10.51 -0.53
C GLY A 7 18.17 11.30 -0.25
N CYS A 8 17.49 11.17 0.89
CA CYS A 8 16.42 12.14 1.20
C CYS A 8 16.31 12.42 2.71
N SER A 9 17.01 13.46 3.18
CA SER A 9 16.56 14.19 4.36
C SER A 9 15.38 15.08 3.93
N THR A 10 14.19 14.51 3.75
CA THR A 10 13.00 15.31 3.41
C THR A 10 12.48 15.99 4.67
N TYR A 11 13.06 17.15 4.97
CA TYR A 11 12.48 18.11 5.89
C TYR A 11 11.07 18.46 5.42
N MET A 12 10.12 18.60 6.35
CA MET A 12 8.74 18.97 6.02
C MET A 12 8.24 20.07 6.95
N ASP A 13 7.66 21.10 6.36
CA ASP A 13 7.00 22.18 7.08
C ASP A 13 5.50 22.01 6.90
N ILE A 14 4.78 21.85 8.01
CA ILE A 14 3.33 21.69 8.02
C ILE A 14 2.71 22.95 8.62
N VAL A 15 1.80 23.60 7.89
CA VAL A 15 0.97 24.69 8.42
C VAL A 15 -0.48 24.23 8.47
N ILE A 16 -1.05 24.21 9.68
CA ILE A 16 -2.48 23.99 9.86
C ILE A 16 -3.20 25.33 9.73
N VAL A 17 -4.17 25.40 8.81
CA VAL A 17 -5.07 26.54 8.63
C VAL A 17 -6.40 26.16 9.29
N LEU A 18 -6.61 26.67 10.50
CA LEU A 18 -7.64 26.22 11.43
C LEU A 18 -8.81 27.19 11.47
N ASP A 19 -10.00 26.72 11.11
CA ASP A 19 -11.23 27.48 11.23
C ASP A 19 -11.60 27.67 12.71
N GLY A 20 -11.57 28.93 13.13
CA GLY A 20 -11.94 29.41 14.46
C GLY A 20 -13.25 30.18 14.48
N SER A 21 -14.08 30.06 13.43
CA SER A 21 -15.35 30.75 13.28
C SER A 21 -16.42 30.29 14.29
N ASN A 22 -17.59 30.93 14.25
CA ASN A 22 -18.70 30.64 15.17
C ASN A 22 -19.47 29.36 14.87
N SER A 23 -19.36 28.83 13.65
CA SER A 23 -20.01 27.57 13.25
C SER A 23 -19.24 26.34 13.76
N ILE A 24 -17.95 26.50 14.09
CA ILE A 24 -17.12 25.48 14.70
C ILE A 24 -17.45 25.31 16.19
N TYR A 25 -18.38 24.40 16.47
CA TYR A 25 -18.76 24.03 17.84
C TYR A 25 -19.11 22.54 17.95
N PRO A 26 -18.71 21.85 19.04
CA PRO A 26 -17.97 22.37 20.18
C PRO A 26 -16.45 22.41 19.96
N TRP A 27 -15.79 23.47 20.43
CA TRP A 27 -14.36 23.75 20.15
C TRP A 27 -13.40 22.64 20.61
N TYR A 28 -13.73 21.95 21.71
CA TYR A 28 -12.87 20.89 22.24
C TYR A 28 -12.66 19.73 21.24
N GLU A 29 -13.60 19.53 20.32
CA GLU A 29 -13.48 18.51 19.26
C GLU A 29 -12.36 18.86 18.27
N VAL A 30 -12.22 20.14 17.94
CA VAL A 30 -11.12 20.64 17.10
C VAL A 30 -9.79 20.52 17.82
N GLN A 31 -9.73 20.87 19.11
CA GLN A 31 -8.52 20.69 19.92
C GLN A 31 -8.10 19.21 20.02
N ASN A 32 -9.06 18.30 20.19
CA ASN A 32 -8.83 16.86 20.21
C ASN A 32 -8.35 16.35 18.84
N PHE A 33 -8.98 16.81 17.77
CA PHE A 33 -8.58 16.47 16.40
C PHE A 33 -7.13 16.90 16.12
N LEU A 34 -6.78 18.15 16.44
CA LEU A 34 -5.42 18.67 16.32
C LEU A 34 -4.43 17.87 17.16
N SER A 35 -4.77 17.54 18.40
CA SER A 35 -3.93 16.72 19.27
C SER A 35 -3.67 15.32 18.67
N ASN A 36 -4.72 14.71 18.10
CA ASN A 36 -4.66 13.37 17.51
C ASN A 36 -3.86 13.32 16.20
N ILE A 37 -3.91 14.36 15.37
CA ILE A 37 -3.12 14.41 14.14
C ILE A 37 -1.66 14.78 14.45
N LEU A 38 -1.43 15.77 15.33
CA LEU A 38 -0.09 16.28 15.62
C LEU A 38 0.76 15.27 16.41
N SER A 39 0.14 14.45 17.27
CA SER A 39 0.84 13.37 17.98
C SER A 39 1.39 12.25 17.08
N LYS A 40 0.90 12.15 15.83
CA LYS A 40 1.36 11.15 14.85
C LYS A 40 2.57 11.62 14.06
N PHE A 41 2.92 12.90 14.12
CA PHE A 41 4.05 13.45 13.38
C PHE A 41 5.36 13.33 14.19
N PHE A 42 6.45 13.01 13.49
CA PHE A 42 7.80 13.07 14.05
C PHE A 42 8.32 14.52 14.03
N ILE A 43 7.88 15.31 15.02
CA ILE A 43 8.21 16.73 15.14
C ILE A 43 9.61 16.91 15.71
N GLY A 44 10.45 17.66 15.01
CA GLY A 44 11.82 17.92 15.41
C GLY A 44 12.54 18.89 14.47
N PRO A 45 13.58 19.61 14.96
CA PRO A 45 14.30 20.60 14.16
C PRO A 45 14.97 20.02 12.91
N GLY A 46 15.31 18.73 12.92
CA GLY A 46 15.89 18.00 11.80
C GLY A 46 14.89 17.18 10.96
N GLN A 47 13.58 17.33 11.20
CA GLN A 47 12.53 16.58 10.49
C GLN A 47 11.33 17.49 10.22
N ILE A 48 10.22 17.33 10.95
CA ILE A 48 8.97 18.06 10.74
C ILE A 48 8.90 19.30 11.65
N GLN A 49 8.53 20.44 11.08
CA GLN A 49 8.15 21.64 11.83
C GLN A 49 6.66 21.94 11.60
N VAL A 50 5.95 22.36 12.64
CA VAL A 50 4.52 22.65 12.57
C VAL A 50 4.24 24.10 12.98
N GLY A 51 3.50 24.82 12.13
CA GLY A 51 2.88 26.10 12.42
C GLY A 51 1.36 25.97 12.45
N VAL A 52 0.68 26.82 13.22
CA VAL A 52 -0.78 26.88 13.24
C VAL A 52 -1.23 28.32 13.01
N LEU A 53 -2.12 28.47 12.04
CA LEU A 53 -2.76 29.71 11.64
C LEU A 53 -4.26 29.51 11.84
N GLN A 54 -4.85 30.20 12.81
CA GLN A 54 -6.28 30.22 13.02
C GLN A 54 -6.92 31.34 12.20
N TYR A 55 -8.13 31.13 11.71
CA TYR A 55 -8.86 32.13 10.93
C TYR A 55 -10.35 32.19 11.26
N GLY A 56 -10.94 33.35 11.00
CA GLY A 56 -12.38 33.62 11.02
C GLY A 56 -12.63 34.85 10.17
N GLU A 57 -12.92 35.99 10.81
CA GLU A 57 -12.92 37.31 10.15
C GLU A 57 -11.49 37.83 9.90
N GLN A 58 -10.55 37.44 10.76
CA GLN A 58 -9.13 37.78 10.67
C GLN A 58 -8.28 36.53 10.80
N VAL A 59 -7.02 36.63 10.40
CA VAL A 59 -6.03 35.55 10.50
C VAL A 59 -5.08 35.80 11.67
N VAL A 60 -4.90 34.79 12.52
CA VAL A 60 -4.00 34.81 13.68
C VAL A 60 -3.02 33.63 13.58
N HIS A 61 -1.73 33.91 13.69
CA HIS A 61 -0.74 32.84 13.82
C HIS A 61 -0.65 32.43 15.30
N GLU A 62 -1.33 31.35 15.68
CA GLU A 62 -1.25 30.77 17.02
C GLU A 62 0.21 30.42 17.37
N TRP A 63 0.94 29.87 16.40
CA TRP A 63 2.39 29.83 16.42
C TRP A 63 3.00 29.63 15.03
N VAL A 64 4.28 30.00 14.93
CA VAL A 64 5.09 29.91 13.71
C VAL A 64 5.85 28.58 13.63
N LEU A 65 6.38 28.25 12.44
CA LEU A 65 7.20 27.05 12.23
C LEU A 65 8.45 27.11 13.13
N GLY A 66 8.83 25.95 13.66
CA GLY A 66 10.01 25.79 14.52
C GLY A 66 9.85 26.35 15.94
N ARG A 67 8.68 26.88 16.32
CA ARG A 67 8.41 27.38 17.68
C ARG A 67 8.51 26.28 18.75
N TYR A 68 8.00 25.10 18.42
CA TYR A 68 8.03 23.89 19.25
C TYR A 68 8.90 22.84 18.58
N ARG A 69 9.60 22.05 19.40
CA ARG A 69 10.65 21.13 18.91
C ARG A 69 10.32 19.66 19.13
N THR A 70 9.23 19.33 19.82
CA THR A 70 8.77 17.96 20.04
C THR A 70 7.26 17.83 19.83
N ALA A 71 6.79 16.60 19.62
CA ALA A 71 5.37 16.33 19.44
C ALA A 71 4.56 16.65 20.70
N GLU A 72 5.13 16.39 21.88
CA GLU A 72 4.49 16.65 23.17
C GLU A 72 4.23 18.15 23.37
N GLU A 73 5.21 19.00 23.05
CA GLU A 73 5.07 20.46 23.15
C GLU A 73 3.97 20.99 22.21
N VAL A 74 3.93 20.50 20.97
CA VAL A 74 2.92 20.89 19.98
C VAL A 74 1.52 20.43 20.39
N VAL A 75 1.39 19.19 20.88
CA VAL A 75 0.11 18.65 21.35
C VAL A 75 -0.40 19.44 22.55
N GLU A 76 0.47 19.81 23.49
CA GLU A 76 0.08 20.61 24.63
C GLU A 76 -0.30 22.04 24.25
N ALA A 77 0.39 22.63 23.27
CA ALA A 77 0.00 23.91 22.70
C ALA A 77 -1.37 23.85 22.00
N ALA A 78 -1.64 22.77 21.25
CA ALA A 78 -2.90 22.58 20.52
C ALA A 78 -4.12 22.50 21.45
N LYS A 79 -3.99 21.84 22.60
CA LYS A 79 -5.06 21.80 23.64
C LYS A 79 -5.39 23.17 24.22
N ASN A 80 -4.45 24.11 24.15
CA ASN A 80 -4.57 25.43 24.77
C ASN A 80 -4.94 26.53 23.76
N ILE A 81 -5.15 26.20 22.47
CA ILE A 81 -5.66 27.17 21.48
C ILE A 81 -7.08 27.56 21.87
N SER A 82 -7.34 28.85 22.05
CA SER A 82 -8.68 29.40 22.19
C SER A 82 -9.30 29.69 20.82
N ARG A 83 -10.58 29.35 20.65
CA ARG A 83 -11.34 29.71 19.46
C ARG A 83 -11.36 31.23 19.29
N GLN A 84 -11.07 31.72 18.08
CA GLN A 84 -11.01 33.15 17.79
C GLN A 84 -12.39 33.82 17.86
N GLU A 85 -13.45 33.10 17.47
CA GLU A 85 -14.80 33.63 17.28
C GLU A 85 -14.86 34.71 16.17
N GLY A 86 -16.05 35.00 15.65
CA GLY A 86 -16.18 35.98 14.58
C GLY A 86 -17.51 35.93 13.85
N ARG A 87 -17.76 36.94 13.00
CA ARG A 87 -19.00 37.02 12.22
C ARG A 87 -18.91 36.42 10.83
N GLU A 88 -17.70 36.16 10.36
CA GLU A 88 -17.41 35.65 9.02
C GLU A 88 -16.40 34.51 9.08
N THR A 89 -16.41 33.69 8.03
CA THR A 89 -15.44 32.61 7.79
C THR A 89 -14.74 32.91 6.47
N ARG A 90 -13.51 33.43 6.53
CA ARG A 90 -12.73 33.85 5.35
C ARG A 90 -11.63 32.84 5.00
N THR A 91 -12.02 31.74 4.39
CA THR A 91 -11.15 30.60 4.09
C THR A 91 -10.17 30.89 2.96
N ALA A 92 -10.62 31.56 1.88
CA ALA A 92 -9.74 31.90 0.75
C ALA A 92 -8.63 32.86 1.20
N PHE A 93 -9.00 33.87 1.99
CA PHE A 93 -8.05 34.79 2.62
C PHE A 93 -7.05 34.04 3.51
N ALA A 94 -7.52 33.12 4.36
CA ALA A 94 -6.65 32.34 5.24
C ALA A 94 -5.62 31.48 4.48
N ILE A 95 -6.05 30.82 3.40
CA ILE A 95 -5.18 30.03 2.52
C ILE A 95 -4.11 30.92 1.87
N HIS A 96 -4.53 32.06 1.31
CA HIS A 96 -3.60 33.00 0.70
C HIS A 96 -2.55 33.49 1.72
N ARG A 97 -2.97 33.82 2.94
CA ARG A 97 -2.08 34.26 4.03
C ARG A 97 -1.15 33.16 4.51
N ALA A 98 -1.62 31.92 4.58
CA ALA A 98 -0.76 30.79 4.93
C ALA A 98 0.33 30.56 3.88
N CYS A 99 -0.01 30.64 2.58
CA CYS A 99 0.97 30.51 1.49
C CYS A 99 1.97 31.66 1.42
N THR A 100 1.53 32.90 1.66
CA THR A 100 2.39 34.09 1.56
C THR A 100 3.20 34.37 2.83
N GLU A 101 2.70 34.02 4.01
CA GLU A 101 3.35 34.33 5.28
C GLU A 101 3.73 33.11 6.12
N ALA A 102 2.85 32.13 6.30
CA ALA A 102 3.12 31.06 7.28
C ALA A 102 4.32 30.19 6.89
N PHE A 103 4.56 30.01 5.58
CA PHE A 103 5.74 29.34 5.03
C PHE A 103 6.92 30.28 4.75
N SER A 104 6.85 31.55 5.15
CA SER A 104 7.92 32.50 4.86
C SER A 104 9.15 32.24 5.75
N PRO A 105 10.37 32.55 5.28
CA PRO A 105 11.58 32.43 6.09
C PRO A 105 11.51 33.21 7.41
N GLU A 106 10.81 34.35 7.42
CA GLU A 106 10.61 35.18 8.61
C GLU A 106 9.75 34.49 9.68
N ARG A 107 8.92 33.51 9.28
CA ARG A 107 8.10 32.68 10.16
C ARG A 107 8.61 31.24 10.30
N GLY A 108 9.89 31.02 10.02
CA GLY A 108 10.57 29.74 10.23
C GLY A 108 10.47 28.75 9.07
N GLY A 109 9.90 29.16 7.93
CA GLY A 109 9.83 28.32 6.73
C GLY A 109 11.22 28.00 6.17
N ARG A 110 11.46 26.72 5.91
CA ARG A 110 12.70 26.19 5.33
C ARG A 110 12.59 26.12 3.81
N ALA A 111 13.64 26.53 3.11
CA ALA A 111 13.65 26.58 1.65
C ALA A 111 13.76 25.19 1.01
N ASP A 112 14.40 24.25 1.70
CA ASP A 112 14.65 22.87 1.30
C ASP A 112 13.61 21.87 1.86
N ALA A 113 12.63 22.36 2.62
CA ALA A 113 11.56 21.52 3.15
C ALA A 113 10.36 21.45 2.22
N THR A 114 9.71 20.28 2.18
CA THR A 114 8.39 20.10 1.59
C THR A 114 7.36 20.91 2.37
N ARG A 115 6.54 21.72 1.69
CA ARG A 115 5.52 22.58 2.31
C ARG A 115 4.15 21.93 2.21
N LEU A 116 3.54 21.65 3.36
CA LEU A 116 2.24 21.01 3.47
C LEU A 116 1.26 21.89 4.25
N MET A 117 0.16 22.28 3.62
CA MET A 117 -0.94 22.98 4.25
C MET A 117 -2.09 22.00 4.54
N ILE A 118 -2.63 22.06 5.75
CA ILE A 118 -3.84 21.32 6.12
C ILE A 118 -4.89 22.34 6.57
N VAL A 119 -5.91 22.54 5.76
CA VAL A 119 -7.07 23.37 6.06
C VAL A 119 -8.07 22.54 6.86
N VAL A 120 -8.54 23.05 7.99
CA VAL A 120 -9.55 22.42 8.85
C VAL A 120 -10.71 23.40 8.94
N THR A 121 -11.87 23.04 8.38
CA THR A 121 -13.06 23.92 8.27
C THR A 121 -14.32 23.09 8.33
N ASP A 122 -15.49 23.69 8.58
CA ASP A 122 -16.79 23.01 8.46
C ASP A 122 -17.43 23.14 7.06
N GLY A 123 -16.79 23.89 6.16
CA GLY A 123 -17.09 23.89 4.72
C GLY A 123 -17.84 25.11 4.20
N GLU A 124 -18.27 26.05 5.05
CA GLU A 124 -18.90 27.30 4.60
C GLU A 124 -17.90 28.47 4.63
N SER A 125 -17.70 29.13 3.49
CA SER A 125 -16.81 30.30 3.37
C SER A 125 -17.54 31.50 2.80
N HIS A 126 -17.34 32.67 3.41
CA HIS A 126 -17.92 33.94 2.97
C HIS A 126 -17.14 34.59 1.81
N ASP A 127 -15.94 34.10 1.54
CA ASP A 127 -15.02 34.56 0.49
C ASP A 127 -14.71 33.46 -0.54
N GLY A 128 -15.60 32.47 -0.70
CA GLY A 128 -15.37 31.30 -1.56
C GLY A 128 -15.03 31.65 -3.03
N GLU A 129 -15.56 32.75 -3.55
CA GLU A 129 -15.26 33.26 -4.91
C GLU A 129 -13.78 33.65 -5.10
N GLU A 130 -13.05 33.98 -4.03
CA GLU A 130 -11.63 34.37 -4.06
C GLU A 130 -10.68 33.16 -3.97
N LEU A 131 -11.23 31.97 -3.75
CA LEU A 131 -10.45 30.74 -3.57
C LEU A 131 -9.53 30.39 -4.76
N PRO A 132 -9.94 30.55 -6.04
CA PRO A 132 -9.05 30.27 -7.17
C PRO A 132 -7.77 31.10 -7.17
N GLU A 133 -7.84 32.37 -6.74
CA GLU A 133 -6.66 33.24 -6.64
C GLU A 133 -5.73 32.78 -5.51
N ALA A 134 -6.29 32.43 -4.35
CA ALA A 134 -5.52 31.90 -3.23
C ALA A 134 -4.80 30.59 -3.60
N LEU A 135 -5.48 29.68 -4.32
CA LEU A 135 -4.92 28.42 -4.79
C LEU A 135 -3.77 28.63 -5.77
N ALA A 136 -3.94 29.51 -6.77
CA ALA A 136 -2.90 29.83 -7.74
C ALA A 136 -1.63 30.39 -7.07
N GLU A 137 -1.78 31.16 -5.98
CA GLU A 137 -0.65 31.70 -5.24
C GLU A 137 0.12 30.63 -4.45
N CYS A 138 -0.60 29.64 -3.92
CA CYS A 138 -0.02 28.47 -3.28
C CYS A 138 0.71 27.54 -4.26
N GLU A 139 0.18 27.36 -5.48
CA GLU A 139 0.83 26.59 -6.55
C GLU A 139 2.16 27.21 -6.97
N LYS A 140 2.21 28.54 -7.16
CA LYS A 140 3.47 29.26 -7.43
C LYS A 140 4.54 29.02 -6.36
N ARG A 141 4.13 28.72 -5.13
CA ARG A 141 5.03 28.49 -3.97
C ARG A 141 5.28 27.02 -3.67
N ASN A 142 4.79 26.12 -4.53
CA ASN A 142 4.91 24.68 -4.39
C ASN A 142 4.43 24.17 -3.01
N VAL A 143 3.29 24.69 -2.55
CA VAL A 143 2.65 24.28 -1.29
C VAL A 143 1.62 23.20 -1.60
N THR A 144 1.85 21.97 -1.13
CA THR A 144 0.84 20.91 -1.16
C THR A 144 -0.26 21.25 -0.16
N ARG A 145 -1.54 21.03 -0.51
CA ARG A 145 -2.69 21.46 0.30
C ARG A 145 -3.67 20.32 0.47
N TYR A 146 -4.27 20.22 1.64
CA TYR A 146 -5.39 19.34 1.93
C TYR A 146 -6.45 20.08 2.73
N ALA A 147 -7.70 19.70 2.59
CA ALA A 147 -8.78 20.17 3.44
C ALA A 147 -9.40 19.04 4.25
N ILE A 148 -9.87 19.38 5.44
CA ILE A 148 -10.53 18.48 6.37
C ILE A 148 -11.80 19.18 6.79
N ALA A 149 -12.93 18.55 6.44
CA ALA A 149 -14.25 19.01 6.83
C ALA A 149 -14.60 18.53 8.25
N VAL A 150 -15.04 19.44 9.12
CA VAL A 150 -15.47 19.16 10.49
C VAL A 150 -16.96 19.45 10.59
N SER A 151 -17.81 18.42 10.64
CA SER A 151 -19.27 18.59 10.73
C SER A 151 -19.83 18.00 12.03
N ALA A 152 -20.70 18.75 12.69
CA ALA A 152 -21.53 18.29 13.81
C ALA A 152 -23.01 18.43 13.42
N LEU A 153 -23.67 17.34 12.98
CA LEU A 153 -25.13 17.34 12.80
C LEU A 153 -25.83 16.52 13.91
N PRO A 154 -26.76 17.11 14.67
CA PRO A 154 -27.60 16.39 15.62
C PRO A 154 -28.85 15.81 14.91
N GLY A 155 -29.12 14.50 15.05
CA GLY A 155 -30.36 13.95 14.47
C GLY A 155 -30.64 12.44 14.52
N VAL A 156 -29.74 11.56 14.99
CA VAL A 156 -30.06 10.13 15.13
C VAL A 156 -29.69 9.65 16.53
N TRP A 157 -30.68 9.09 17.23
CA TRP A 157 -30.56 8.58 18.59
C TRP A 157 -29.57 7.41 18.67
N GLY A 158 -28.58 7.53 19.56
CA GLY A 158 -27.86 6.38 20.12
C GLY A 158 -26.37 6.31 19.75
N VAL A 159 -25.52 6.63 20.74
CA VAL A 159 -24.07 6.37 20.79
C VAL A 159 -23.21 7.34 19.98
N CYS A 160 -22.56 8.28 20.68
CA CYS A 160 -21.36 8.95 20.20
C CYS A 160 -20.25 7.90 20.03
N GLY A 161 -19.95 7.54 18.79
CA GLY A 161 -18.88 6.61 18.46
C GLY A 161 -18.86 6.28 16.98
N GLY A 162 -18.17 7.06 16.16
CA GLY A 162 -17.90 6.67 14.77
C GLY A 162 -17.62 7.82 13.80
N ALA A 163 -16.37 7.88 13.35
CA ALA A 163 -15.88 8.41 12.08
C ALA A 163 -16.07 9.91 11.74
N TRP A 164 -14.95 10.65 11.88
CA TRP A 164 -14.67 11.88 11.14
C TRP A 164 -14.60 11.60 9.64
N LYS A 165 -15.18 12.46 8.79
CA LYS A 165 -15.10 12.33 7.33
C LYS A 165 -13.99 13.24 6.80
N VAL A 166 -12.86 12.65 6.45
CA VAL A 166 -11.72 13.34 5.83
C VAL A 166 -11.85 13.22 4.32
N THR A 167 -11.85 14.35 3.60
CA THR A 167 -11.92 14.37 2.12
C THR A 167 -10.56 14.79 1.59
N TRP A 168 -9.88 13.92 0.84
CA TRP A 168 -8.59 14.24 0.21
C TRP A 168 -8.79 14.62 -1.26
N GLY A 169 -8.26 15.76 -1.69
CA GLY A 169 -8.26 16.19 -3.10
C GLY A 169 -7.25 17.31 -3.36
N PRO A 170 -6.63 17.38 -4.56
CA PRO A 170 -5.72 18.46 -4.93
C PRO A 170 -6.43 19.82 -5.10
N ASP A 171 -7.75 19.79 -5.31
CA ASP A 171 -8.61 20.95 -5.44
C ASP A 171 -9.58 21.02 -4.26
N LEU A 172 -9.58 22.17 -3.57
CA LEU A 172 -10.53 22.48 -2.51
C LEU A 172 -11.94 22.57 -3.11
N GLY A 173 -12.73 21.51 -2.98
CA GLY A 173 -14.16 21.50 -3.34
C GLY A 173 -15.00 22.33 -2.35
N LEU A 174 -14.82 23.65 -2.36
CA LEU A 174 -15.69 24.62 -1.67
C LEU A 174 -16.67 25.19 -2.71
N ASP A 175 -17.96 24.89 -2.56
CA ASP A 175 -19.03 25.34 -3.44
C ASP A 175 -19.42 26.80 -3.09
N PRO A 176 -19.49 27.73 -4.06
CA PRO A 176 -19.89 29.12 -3.80
C PRO A 176 -21.35 29.33 -3.37
N GLN A 177 -22.23 28.31 -3.43
CA GLN A 177 -23.66 28.47 -3.10
C GLN A 177 -24.26 27.46 -2.10
N GLY A 178 -23.43 26.81 -1.29
CA GLY A 178 -23.88 26.08 -0.10
C GLY A 178 -23.77 24.57 -0.21
N GLY A 179 -22.99 23.98 0.70
CA GLY A 179 -22.80 22.54 0.86
C GLY A 179 -21.64 21.97 0.03
N VAL A 180 -21.06 20.88 0.51
CA VAL A 180 -20.08 20.08 -0.24
C VAL A 180 -20.81 19.47 -1.45
N GLY A 181 -20.66 20.10 -2.61
CA GLY A 181 -21.30 19.68 -3.86
C GLY A 181 -20.85 18.29 -4.32
N GLU A 182 -21.82 17.42 -4.52
CA GLU A 182 -21.71 16.11 -5.16
C GLU A 182 -21.38 16.30 -6.65
N ALA A 183 -20.13 16.08 -7.06
CA ALA A 183 -19.74 16.19 -8.46
C ALA A 183 -20.20 14.96 -9.26
N ALA A 184 -21.40 15.06 -9.84
CA ALA A 184 -21.91 14.15 -10.86
C ALA A 184 -21.41 14.55 -12.27
N GLU A 185 -20.72 13.61 -12.92
CA GLU A 185 -20.78 13.22 -14.34
C GLU A 185 -21.06 14.29 -15.44
N ARG A 186 -20.04 14.61 -16.27
CA ARG A 186 -20.10 14.50 -17.75
C ARG A 186 -18.82 14.93 -18.52
N THR A 187 -18.26 13.94 -19.21
CA THR A 187 -17.70 13.92 -20.59
C THR A 187 -16.66 14.94 -21.11
N SER A 188 -15.55 14.31 -21.56
CA SER A 188 -14.81 14.51 -22.83
C SER A 188 -13.63 15.48 -22.90
N GLY A 189 -12.44 14.87 -22.96
CA GLY A 189 -11.44 15.12 -24.00
C GLY A 189 -10.41 16.23 -23.77
N ALA A 190 -9.18 15.86 -23.42
CA ALA A 190 -7.95 16.22 -24.17
C ALA A 190 -6.66 15.78 -23.43
N THR A 191 -5.81 15.11 -24.20
CA THR A 191 -4.36 14.89 -24.08
C THR A 191 -3.53 15.93 -23.31
N SER A 192 -2.59 15.48 -22.46
CA SER A 192 -1.14 15.83 -22.54
C SER A 192 -0.30 15.06 -21.50
N GLY A 193 0.98 14.84 -21.82
CA GLY A 193 1.92 13.90 -21.19
C GLY A 193 2.65 14.40 -19.92
N PRO A 194 3.76 13.74 -19.53
CA PRO A 194 4.13 13.52 -18.14
C PRO A 194 4.91 14.70 -17.54
N THR A 195 4.65 15.00 -16.26
CA THR A 195 5.54 15.78 -15.42
C THR A 195 5.95 14.95 -14.21
N SER A 196 7.26 14.73 -14.11
CA SER A 196 7.96 14.02 -13.05
C SER A 196 8.10 14.92 -11.81
N GLY A 197 7.62 14.48 -10.66
CA GLY A 197 7.83 15.15 -9.37
C GLY A 197 6.82 14.74 -8.29
N GLY A 198 6.80 13.47 -7.89
CA GLY A 198 5.90 12.97 -6.85
C GLY A 198 6.39 13.30 -5.44
N ILE A 199 5.59 14.06 -4.69
CA ILE A 199 5.68 14.27 -3.23
C ILE A 199 4.79 13.20 -2.56
N PRO A 200 5.14 12.64 -1.38
CA PRO A 200 4.37 11.55 -0.77
C PRO A 200 3.01 12.03 -0.24
N SER A 201 1.94 11.35 -0.67
CA SER A 201 0.56 11.55 -0.21
C SER A 201 0.35 10.95 1.19
N PRO A 202 -0.55 11.50 2.03
CA PRO A 202 -0.93 10.89 3.29
C PRO A 202 -1.72 9.60 3.06
N SER A 203 -1.42 8.61 3.90
CA SER A 203 -1.86 7.23 3.78
C SER A 203 -3.38 7.01 3.82
N PRO A 204 -4.06 6.50 2.77
CA PRO A 204 -5.45 6.04 2.89
C PRO A 204 -5.59 4.80 3.78
N SER A 205 -6.75 4.70 4.43
CA SER A 205 -7.18 3.51 5.18
C SER A 205 -7.93 2.55 4.24
N PRO A 206 -7.88 1.22 4.45
CA PRO A 206 -8.46 0.28 3.49
C PRO A 206 -9.99 0.37 3.40
N GLY A 207 -10.53 0.53 2.18
CA GLY A 207 -11.88 0.08 1.85
C GLY A 207 -13.00 1.12 1.70
N THR A 208 -12.71 2.41 1.52
CA THR A 208 -13.76 3.36 1.11
C THR A 208 -14.00 3.28 -0.40
N HIS A 209 -15.27 3.22 -0.81
CA HIS A 209 -15.67 3.18 -2.21
C HIS A 209 -16.01 4.60 -2.66
N GLY A 210 -15.01 5.34 -3.14
CA GLY A 210 -15.18 6.62 -3.83
C GLY A 210 -14.33 6.64 -5.09
N TYR A 211 -14.91 7.04 -6.23
CA TYR A 211 -14.27 7.00 -7.55
C TYR A 211 -13.13 8.02 -7.77
N ASN A 212 -12.53 8.57 -6.70
CA ASN A 212 -11.43 9.53 -6.78
C ASN A 212 -10.54 9.54 -5.52
N GLU A 213 -10.27 8.35 -4.95
CA GLU A 213 -9.29 8.20 -3.87
C GLU A 213 -7.86 8.26 -4.42
N SER A 214 -6.98 8.97 -3.72
CA SER A 214 -5.53 8.84 -3.90
C SER A 214 -5.14 7.39 -3.68
N SER A 215 -4.83 6.66 -4.75
CA SER A 215 -4.28 5.32 -4.67
C SER A 215 -2.83 5.40 -4.20
N PHE A 216 -2.44 4.56 -3.24
CA PHE A 216 -1.01 4.33 -3.01
C PHE A 216 -0.42 3.74 -4.27
N GLU A 217 0.63 4.36 -4.82
CA GLU A 217 1.41 3.75 -5.88
C GLU A 217 2.51 2.88 -5.26
N LEU A 218 3.55 3.50 -4.72
CA LEU A 218 4.72 2.79 -4.19
C LEU A 218 5.10 3.23 -2.77
N GLU A 219 4.35 4.15 -2.17
CA GLU A 219 4.62 4.72 -0.84
C GLU A 219 4.62 3.64 0.24
N MET A 220 3.68 2.69 0.15
CA MET A 220 3.55 1.54 1.04
C MET A 220 4.07 0.25 0.40
N SER A 221 4.91 0.34 -0.64
CA SER A 221 5.29 -0.80 -1.48
C SER A 221 5.90 -1.99 -0.73
N GLN A 222 6.53 -1.76 0.43
CA GLN A 222 7.22 -2.80 1.21
C GLN A 222 8.17 -3.63 0.34
N ILE A 223 9.00 -2.94 -0.47
CA ILE A 223 9.95 -3.59 -1.38
C ILE A 223 10.86 -4.54 -0.61
N GLY A 224 11.01 -5.75 -1.14
CA GLY A 224 11.78 -6.81 -0.52
C GLY A 224 11.02 -7.59 0.55
N PHE A 225 9.68 -7.54 0.50
CA PHE A 225 8.83 -8.45 1.27
C PHE A 225 9.19 -9.92 0.98
N SER A 226 9.46 -10.22 -0.29
CA SER A 226 10.13 -11.45 -0.74
C SER A 226 11.25 -11.10 -1.72
N VAL A 227 12.21 -12.01 -1.87
CA VAL A 227 13.41 -11.79 -2.69
C VAL A 227 13.77 -13.09 -3.40
N HIS A 228 14.11 -12.99 -4.68
CA HIS A 228 14.67 -14.08 -5.48
C HIS A 228 15.91 -13.62 -6.24
N LEU A 229 16.97 -14.40 -6.17
CA LEU A 229 18.22 -14.09 -6.86
C LEU A 229 18.15 -14.56 -8.31
N LEU A 230 18.49 -13.68 -9.24
CA LEU A 230 18.62 -13.98 -10.66
C LEU A 230 20.10 -14.04 -11.04
N GLU A 231 20.41 -14.60 -12.21
CA GLU A 231 21.80 -14.63 -12.71
C GLU A 231 22.40 -13.24 -12.91
N ASP A 232 21.56 -12.26 -13.28
CA ASP A 232 21.95 -10.91 -13.68
C ASP A 232 21.39 -9.80 -12.78
N GLY A 233 20.67 -10.16 -11.71
CA GLY A 233 20.00 -9.22 -10.83
C GLY A 233 19.26 -9.85 -9.66
N ILE A 234 18.30 -9.11 -9.11
CA ILE A 234 17.45 -9.53 -8.00
C ILE A 234 16.01 -9.16 -8.34
N LEU A 235 15.09 -10.11 -8.11
CA LEU A 235 13.66 -9.87 -8.14
C LEU A 235 13.15 -9.67 -6.72
N PHE A 236 12.44 -8.56 -6.50
CA PHE A 236 11.83 -8.20 -5.23
C PHE A 236 10.32 -8.27 -5.33
N GLY A 237 9.68 -8.86 -4.33
CA GLY A 237 8.26 -8.73 -4.08
C GLY A 237 7.92 -7.41 -3.40
N THR A 238 6.82 -6.78 -3.83
CA THR A 238 6.39 -5.45 -3.38
C THR A 238 4.89 -5.47 -3.02
N VAL A 239 4.55 -6.16 -1.92
CA VAL A 239 3.15 -6.51 -1.59
C VAL A 239 2.22 -5.33 -1.36
N GLY A 240 2.75 -4.17 -0.94
CA GLY A 240 1.95 -2.98 -0.65
C GLY A 240 1.91 -1.97 -1.81
N ALA A 241 2.44 -2.33 -2.97
CA ALA A 241 2.33 -1.49 -4.16
C ALA A 241 0.87 -1.45 -4.63
N TYR A 242 0.43 -0.31 -5.16
CA TYR A 242 -0.86 -0.15 -5.82
C TYR A 242 -2.04 -0.54 -4.93
N ASP A 243 -2.15 0.06 -3.74
CA ASP A 243 -3.17 -0.24 -2.72
C ASP A 243 -3.18 -1.71 -2.27
N TRP A 244 -2.00 -2.30 -2.08
CA TRP A 244 -1.83 -3.72 -1.74
C TRP A 244 -2.35 -4.71 -2.80
N ASP A 245 -2.63 -4.28 -4.03
CA ASP A 245 -2.70 -5.22 -5.15
C ASP A 245 -1.38 -5.98 -5.27
N GLY A 246 -0.28 -5.26 -5.03
CA GLY A 246 1.08 -5.76 -5.06
C GLY A 246 1.69 -5.70 -6.45
N ALA A 247 3.01 -5.80 -6.50
CA ALA A 247 3.79 -5.85 -7.73
C ALA A 247 5.12 -6.56 -7.47
N VAL A 248 5.96 -6.61 -8.51
CA VAL A 248 7.37 -6.98 -8.39
C VAL A 248 8.27 -5.82 -8.80
N LEU A 249 9.54 -5.92 -8.47
CA LEU A 249 10.59 -5.00 -8.89
C LEU A 249 11.83 -5.81 -9.24
N GLU A 250 12.41 -5.58 -10.40
CA GLU A 250 13.71 -6.15 -10.75
C GLU A 250 14.78 -5.08 -10.63
N GLU A 251 15.90 -5.45 -10.00
CA GLU A 251 17.13 -4.66 -10.01
C GLU A 251 18.27 -5.49 -10.59
N SER A 252 18.74 -5.13 -11.78
CA SER A 252 19.80 -5.82 -12.50
C SER A 252 20.86 -4.84 -12.99
N ARG A 253 21.92 -5.35 -13.64
CA ARG A 253 22.94 -4.50 -14.28
C ARG A 253 22.37 -3.58 -15.36
N ARG A 254 21.17 -3.88 -15.86
CA ARG A 254 20.45 -3.10 -16.89
C ARG A 254 19.66 -1.92 -16.29
N GLY A 255 19.56 -1.86 -14.97
CA GLY A 255 18.83 -0.83 -14.23
C GLY A 255 17.72 -1.42 -13.36
N ARG A 256 16.95 -0.52 -12.77
CA ARG A 256 15.79 -0.85 -11.95
C ARG A 256 14.52 -0.81 -12.80
N ILE A 257 13.75 -1.89 -12.80
CA ILE A 257 12.49 -2.02 -13.52
C ILE A 257 11.37 -2.19 -12.49
N VAL A 258 10.37 -1.32 -12.58
CA VAL A 258 9.14 -1.40 -11.77
C VAL A 258 7.96 -1.39 -12.74
N PRO A 259 7.27 -2.51 -12.95
CA PRO A 259 6.07 -2.54 -13.77
C PRO A 259 5.02 -1.56 -13.23
N PRO A 260 4.40 -0.75 -14.11
CA PRO A 260 3.27 0.07 -13.72
C PRO A 260 2.08 -0.83 -13.36
N ARG A 261 1.16 -0.36 -12.50
CA ARG A 261 -0.07 -1.09 -12.13
C ARG A 261 -0.78 -1.74 -13.32
N LYS A 262 -0.90 -1.00 -14.43
CA LYS A 262 -1.55 -1.46 -15.67
C LYS A 262 -0.96 -2.74 -16.27
N ALA A 263 0.30 -3.04 -15.97
CA ALA A 263 0.99 -4.23 -16.48
C ALA A 263 0.36 -5.53 -15.98
N PHE A 264 -0.26 -5.50 -14.79
CA PHE A 264 -0.95 -6.64 -14.18
C PHE A 264 -2.48 -6.55 -14.28
N GLN A 265 -3.03 -5.51 -14.92
CA GLN A 265 -4.47 -5.21 -14.89
C GLN A 265 -5.35 -6.31 -15.50
N GLN A 266 -4.83 -7.11 -16.44
CA GLN A 266 -5.57 -8.24 -16.99
C GLN A 266 -5.85 -9.31 -15.92
N GLU A 267 -4.88 -9.54 -15.03
CA GLU A 267 -4.97 -10.55 -13.96
C GLU A 267 -5.51 -10.00 -12.64
N PHE A 268 -5.34 -8.69 -12.43
CA PHE A 268 -5.72 -7.92 -11.24
C PHE A 268 -6.55 -6.71 -11.67
N PRO A 269 -7.84 -6.93 -12.00
CA PRO A 269 -8.68 -5.91 -12.59
C PRO A 269 -9.07 -4.84 -11.56
N LEU A 270 -9.39 -3.63 -12.04
CA LEU A 270 -9.56 -2.43 -11.20
C LEU A 270 -10.75 -2.58 -10.21
N GLU A 271 -11.73 -3.41 -10.54
CA GLU A 271 -12.86 -3.76 -9.70
C GLU A 271 -12.41 -4.45 -8.40
N LEU A 272 -11.22 -5.07 -8.41
CA LEU A 272 -10.65 -5.76 -7.26
C LEU A 272 -9.58 -4.94 -6.51
N LYS A 273 -9.36 -3.66 -6.85
CA LYS A 273 -8.28 -2.81 -6.33
C LYS A 273 -8.18 -2.71 -4.79
N ASN A 274 -9.30 -2.94 -4.08
CA ASN A 274 -9.36 -2.84 -2.62
C ASN A 274 -9.31 -4.22 -1.93
N HIS A 275 -9.12 -5.31 -2.68
CA HIS A 275 -9.07 -6.66 -2.11
C HIS A 275 -7.73 -7.00 -1.46
N ALA A 276 -6.71 -6.15 -1.65
CA ALA A 276 -5.36 -6.32 -1.11
C ALA A 276 -4.80 -7.71 -1.46
N ALA A 277 -4.60 -7.96 -2.76
CA ALA A 277 -4.23 -9.26 -3.30
C ALA A 277 -2.83 -9.74 -2.87
N TYR A 278 -1.94 -8.82 -2.53
CA TYR A 278 -0.55 -9.05 -2.10
C TYR A 278 0.30 -9.75 -3.17
N LEU A 279 0.19 -9.35 -4.44
CA LEU A 279 1.11 -9.83 -5.47
C LEU A 279 2.57 -9.51 -5.09
N GLY A 280 3.45 -10.50 -5.26
CA GLY A 280 4.83 -10.42 -4.79
C GLY A 280 5.00 -10.84 -3.33
N TYR A 281 4.00 -11.49 -2.72
CA TYR A 281 4.16 -12.09 -1.40
C TYR A 281 5.26 -13.15 -1.41
N ALA A 282 5.29 -13.96 -2.47
CA ALA A 282 6.39 -14.84 -2.83
C ALA A 282 6.81 -14.52 -4.27
N VAL A 283 8.12 -14.55 -4.53
CA VAL A 283 8.67 -14.38 -5.87
C VAL A 283 9.69 -15.46 -6.16
N SER A 284 9.76 -15.90 -7.42
CA SER A 284 10.77 -16.84 -7.90
C SER A 284 10.95 -16.72 -9.41
N SER A 285 11.72 -17.63 -10.02
CA SER A 285 11.85 -17.73 -11.47
C SER A 285 11.97 -19.18 -11.92
N LEU A 286 11.47 -19.46 -13.12
CA LEU A 286 11.56 -20.74 -13.83
C LEU A 286 12.49 -20.59 -15.02
N ARG A 287 13.16 -21.69 -15.39
CA ARG A 287 13.85 -21.80 -16.67
C ARG A 287 13.13 -22.85 -17.53
N LEU A 288 12.70 -22.46 -18.71
CA LEU A 288 12.04 -23.34 -19.68
C LEU A 288 13.07 -24.10 -20.55
N PRO A 289 12.66 -25.19 -21.24
CA PRO A 289 13.56 -25.99 -22.08
C PRO A 289 14.25 -25.21 -23.22
N ASP A 290 13.63 -24.14 -23.71
CA ASP A 290 14.19 -23.26 -24.73
C ASP A 290 15.17 -22.21 -24.17
N GLY A 291 15.44 -22.28 -22.86
CA GLY A 291 16.30 -21.36 -22.13
C GLY A 291 15.61 -20.06 -21.71
N GLN A 292 14.33 -19.87 -22.06
CA GLN A 292 13.55 -18.72 -21.65
C GLN A 292 13.33 -18.72 -20.13
N ARG A 293 13.36 -17.54 -19.52
CA ARG A 293 13.09 -17.35 -18.10
C ARG A 293 11.67 -16.81 -17.92
N LEU A 294 10.92 -17.41 -17.01
CA LEU A 294 9.66 -16.84 -16.51
C LEU A 294 9.84 -16.42 -15.06
N TYR A 295 9.28 -15.27 -14.72
CA TYR A 295 9.13 -14.84 -13.34
C TYR A 295 7.86 -15.44 -12.75
N VAL A 296 7.91 -15.75 -11.46
CA VAL A 296 6.79 -16.27 -10.68
C VAL A 296 6.48 -15.28 -9.57
N ALA A 297 5.22 -14.93 -9.41
CA ALA A 297 4.78 -14.11 -8.28
C ALA A 297 3.47 -14.65 -7.69
N GLY A 298 3.46 -14.81 -6.37
CA GLY A 298 2.32 -15.22 -5.57
C GLY A 298 1.52 -14.04 -5.02
N ALA A 299 0.20 -14.18 -5.01
CA ALA A 299 -0.78 -13.22 -4.50
C ALA A 299 -1.79 -13.97 -3.61
N PRO A 300 -1.41 -14.39 -2.39
CA PRO A 300 -2.17 -15.33 -1.57
C PRO A 300 -3.51 -14.79 -1.05
N ARG A 301 -3.77 -13.49 -1.19
CA ARG A 301 -5.02 -12.85 -0.79
C ARG A 301 -5.95 -12.54 -1.96
N PHE A 302 -5.54 -12.79 -3.20
CA PHE A 302 -6.36 -12.54 -4.38
C PHE A 302 -7.73 -13.23 -4.24
N GLN A 303 -8.81 -12.44 -4.31
CA GLN A 303 -10.20 -12.88 -4.11
C GLN A 303 -10.40 -13.76 -2.86
N HIS A 304 -9.57 -13.56 -1.83
CA HIS A 304 -9.49 -14.38 -0.64
C HIS A 304 -9.16 -15.86 -0.87
N LYS A 305 -8.84 -16.30 -2.09
CA LYS A 305 -8.49 -17.70 -2.41
C LYS A 305 -7.00 -17.86 -2.67
N GLY A 306 -6.35 -16.83 -3.19
CA GLY A 306 -4.95 -16.84 -3.60
C GLY A 306 -4.78 -17.09 -5.09
N LYS A 307 -3.64 -16.63 -5.63
CA LYS A 307 -3.29 -16.71 -7.04
C LYS A 307 -1.77 -16.77 -7.21
N VAL A 308 -1.29 -17.39 -8.27
CA VAL A 308 0.12 -17.34 -8.73
C VAL A 308 0.12 -16.99 -10.20
N ILE A 309 0.98 -16.08 -10.62
CA ILE A 309 1.17 -15.76 -12.03
C ILE A 309 2.59 -16.10 -12.47
N LEU A 310 2.70 -16.60 -13.70
CA LEU A 310 3.94 -16.81 -14.43
C LEU A 310 3.99 -15.79 -15.55
N PHE A 311 5.06 -15.03 -15.65
CA PHE A 311 5.12 -13.93 -16.60
C PHE A 311 6.53 -13.64 -17.10
N GLU A 312 6.58 -13.05 -18.28
CA GLU A 312 7.75 -12.39 -18.82
C GLU A 312 7.70 -10.90 -18.47
N MET A 313 8.87 -10.32 -18.25
CA MET A 313 9.01 -8.88 -18.05
C MET A 313 10.16 -8.37 -18.91
N ASP A 314 9.86 -7.39 -19.75
CA ASP A 314 10.88 -6.76 -20.60
C ASP A 314 11.59 -5.60 -19.87
N THR A 315 12.61 -5.04 -20.52
CA THR A 315 13.42 -3.93 -19.97
C THR A 315 12.64 -2.62 -19.80
N THR A 316 11.44 -2.51 -20.36
CA THR A 316 10.56 -1.34 -20.22
C THR A 316 9.52 -1.52 -19.10
N GLY A 317 9.48 -2.69 -18.46
CA GLY A 317 8.49 -3.04 -17.45
C GLY A 317 7.15 -3.49 -18.04
N THR A 318 7.11 -3.83 -19.33
CA THR A 318 5.94 -4.50 -19.91
C THR A 318 5.92 -5.93 -19.41
N VAL A 319 4.77 -6.35 -18.91
CA VAL A 319 4.54 -7.71 -18.41
C VAL A 319 3.66 -8.47 -19.40
N THR A 320 4.06 -9.68 -19.73
CA THR A 320 3.24 -10.63 -20.49
C THR A 320 3.01 -11.86 -19.62
N VAL A 321 1.78 -12.08 -19.17
CA VAL A 321 1.43 -13.23 -18.34
C VAL A 321 1.32 -14.46 -19.24
N ALA A 322 2.18 -15.45 -18.99
CA ALA A 322 2.18 -16.72 -19.69
C ALA A 322 1.10 -17.67 -19.12
N GLN A 323 0.89 -17.64 -17.80
CA GLN A 323 -0.09 -18.49 -17.12
C GLN A 323 -0.50 -17.88 -15.77
N ALA A 324 -1.74 -18.15 -15.34
CA ALA A 324 -2.26 -17.73 -14.06
C ALA A 324 -2.99 -18.88 -13.36
N LEU A 325 -2.55 -19.24 -12.15
CA LEU A 325 -3.10 -20.29 -11.32
C LEU A 325 -3.91 -19.67 -10.18
N THR A 326 -5.17 -20.06 -10.00
CA THR A 326 -6.03 -19.53 -8.92
C THR A 326 -6.35 -20.63 -7.91
N GLY A 327 -6.25 -20.31 -6.61
CA GLY A 327 -6.58 -21.24 -5.54
C GLY A 327 -8.09 -21.57 -5.49
N GLU A 328 -8.43 -22.76 -5.03
CA GLU A 328 -9.82 -23.22 -4.99
C GLU A 328 -10.57 -22.74 -3.73
N GLN A 329 -9.90 -22.82 -2.57
CA GLN A 329 -10.50 -22.62 -1.26
C GLN A 329 -10.22 -21.21 -0.71
N ILE A 330 -11.28 -20.55 -0.23
CA ILE A 330 -11.20 -19.27 0.47
C ILE A 330 -10.38 -19.45 1.76
N GLY A 331 -9.46 -18.52 2.00
CA GLY A 331 -8.59 -18.50 3.18
C GLY A 331 -7.43 -19.48 3.11
N SER A 332 -7.28 -20.26 2.03
CA SER A 332 -6.21 -21.27 1.91
C SER A 332 -4.80 -20.68 1.76
N TYR A 333 -4.73 -19.39 1.41
CA TYR A 333 -3.48 -18.66 1.24
C TYR A 333 -2.61 -19.24 0.11
N PHE A 334 -3.26 -19.71 -0.96
CA PHE A 334 -2.64 -20.31 -2.14
C PHE A 334 -1.67 -19.34 -2.83
N GLY A 335 -0.43 -19.77 -3.07
CA GLY A 335 0.62 -18.91 -3.63
C GLY A 335 1.37 -18.09 -2.60
N SER A 336 1.29 -18.44 -1.32
CA SER A 336 2.09 -17.79 -0.26
C SER A 336 3.53 -18.25 -0.21
N GLU A 337 3.83 -19.41 -0.79
CA GLU A 337 5.16 -19.92 -1.03
C GLU A 337 5.19 -20.55 -2.42
N VAL A 338 6.27 -20.36 -3.16
CA VAL A 338 6.51 -20.98 -4.46
C VAL A 338 7.92 -21.52 -4.51
N CYS A 339 8.10 -22.75 -5.01
CA CYS A 339 9.39 -23.42 -5.06
C CYS A 339 9.56 -24.12 -6.41
N PRO A 340 10.30 -23.52 -7.36
CA PRO A 340 10.71 -24.21 -8.57
C PRO A 340 11.74 -25.30 -8.25
N LEU A 341 11.67 -26.41 -8.98
CA LEU A 341 12.56 -27.56 -8.84
C LEU A 341 12.96 -28.05 -10.23
N ASP A 342 14.27 -28.09 -10.44
CA ASP A 342 14.95 -28.84 -11.49
C ASP A 342 15.24 -30.23 -10.90
N VAL A 343 14.45 -31.23 -11.28
CA VAL A 343 14.50 -32.57 -10.69
C VAL A 343 15.71 -33.33 -11.23
N GLU A 344 15.99 -33.21 -12.52
CA GLU A 344 17.08 -33.91 -13.20
C GLU A 344 18.45 -33.22 -13.05
N GLY A 345 18.48 -31.98 -12.58
CA GLY A 345 19.70 -31.18 -12.47
C GLY A 345 20.26 -30.71 -13.82
N ASP A 346 19.41 -30.58 -14.84
CA ASP A 346 19.83 -30.21 -16.21
C ASP A 346 19.73 -28.69 -16.49
N GLY A 347 19.28 -27.93 -15.49
CA GLY A 347 19.09 -26.49 -15.53
C GLY A 347 17.68 -26.07 -15.95
N VAL A 348 16.83 -26.98 -16.39
CA VAL A 348 15.42 -26.72 -16.72
C VAL A 348 14.57 -26.93 -15.46
N THR A 349 13.53 -26.13 -15.30
CA THR A 349 12.58 -26.35 -14.19
C THR A 349 11.48 -27.32 -14.63
N ASP A 350 11.42 -28.49 -13.98
CA ASP A 350 10.43 -29.52 -14.25
C ASP A 350 9.15 -29.33 -13.44
N VAL A 351 9.30 -28.92 -12.18
CA VAL A 351 8.19 -28.81 -11.23
C VAL A 351 8.17 -27.42 -10.60
N LEU A 352 6.98 -26.81 -10.57
CA LEU A 352 6.70 -25.66 -9.72
C LEU A 352 5.78 -26.11 -8.58
N LEU A 353 6.31 -26.09 -7.36
CA LEU A 353 5.50 -26.22 -6.16
C LEU A 353 4.89 -24.88 -5.80
N VAL A 354 3.61 -24.89 -5.48
CA VAL A 354 2.88 -23.74 -4.94
C VAL A 354 2.35 -24.16 -3.58
N ALA A 355 2.37 -23.33 -2.55
CA ALA A 355 1.81 -23.73 -1.25
C ALA A 355 0.46 -23.09 -0.97
N ALA A 356 -0.36 -23.78 -0.18
CA ALA A 356 -1.60 -23.29 0.42
C ALA A 356 -1.66 -23.70 1.91
N PRO A 357 -0.79 -23.14 2.76
CA PRO A 357 -0.59 -23.62 4.13
C PRO A 357 -1.78 -23.38 5.05
N MET A 358 -2.78 -22.61 4.62
CA MET A 358 -4.00 -22.40 5.37
C MET A 358 -5.17 -23.22 4.83
N TYR A 359 -4.90 -24.16 3.91
CA TYR A 359 -5.91 -25.06 3.38
C TYR A 359 -6.49 -25.95 4.48
N LEU A 360 -7.80 -25.91 4.65
CA LEU A 360 -8.55 -26.72 5.60
C LEU A 360 -9.22 -27.86 4.84
N ALA A 361 -8.75 -29.08 5.07
CA ALA A 361 -9.34 -30.23 4.41
C ALA A 361 -10.62 -30.71 5.15
N PRO A 362 -11.61 -31.29 4.45
CA PRO A 362 -12.80 -31.82 5.10
C PRO A 362 -12.43 -32.93 6.09
N TRP A 363 -13.12 -32.98 7.25
CA TRP A 363 -12.97 -34.02 8.26
C TRP A 363 -12.79 -35.42 7.63
N GLY A 364 -11.60 -36.00 7.77
CA GLY A 364 -11.31 -37.37 7.30
C GLY A 364 -10.70 -37.51 5.91
N THR A 365 -10.39 -36.43 5.21
CA THR A 365 -9.58 -36.42 3.97
C THR A 365 -8.63 -35.23 4.07
N GLU A 366 -7.34 -35.45 4.28
CA GLU A 366 -6.37 -34.36 4.48
C GLU A 366 -5.21 -34.40 3.48
N GLY A 367 -5.01 -33.26 2.82
CA GLY A 367 -4.02 -32.97 1.79
C GLY A 367 -4.55 -31.85 0.89
N PRO A 368 -3.77 -30.80 0.58
CA PRO A 368 -4.26 -29.70 -0.25
C PRO A 368 -4.53 -30.20 -1.70
N PRO A 369 -5.73 -30.07 -2.26
CA PRO A 369 -5.93 -30.17 -3.70
C PRO A 369 -5.26 -28.97 -4.36
N PHE A 370 -4.36 -29.25 -5.32
CA PHE A 370 -3.97 -28.27 -6.32
C PHE A 370 -5.03 -28.23 -7.42
N ALA A 371 -5.43 -27.02 -7.81
CA ALA A 371 -6.49 -26.81 -8.78
C ALA A 371 -6.09 -27.25 -10.19
N HIS A 372 -7.08 -27.73 -10.94
CA HIS A 372 -6.99 -28.04 -12.36
C HIS A 372 -7.28 -26.80 -13.24
N PRO A 373 -6.34 -26.35 -14.09
CA PRO A 373 -6.64 -25.46 -15.20
C PRO A 373 -7.03 -26.24 -16.47
N PRO A 374 -7.60 -25.55 -17.49
CA PRO A 374 -7.99 -26.15 -18.76
C PRO A 374 -6.80 -26.76 -19.55
N PRO A 375 -7.05 -27.59 -20.59
CA PRO A 375 -6.08 -28.52 -21.19
C PRO A 375 -4.95 -27.89 -22.03
N GLN A 376 -4.68 -26.60 -21.87
CA GLN A 376 -3.83 -25.83 -22.76
C GLN A 376 -2.98 -24.83 -21.96
N GLU A 377 -2.20 -25.34 -21.01
CA GLU A 377 -1.35 -24.52 -20.14
C GLU A 377 0.12 -24.98 -20.19
N LEU A 378 1.03 -24.04 -19.95
CA LEU A 378 2.48 -24.23 -19.93
C LEU A 378 2.91 -25.17 -18.80
N LEU A 379 2.28 -25.07 -17.63
CA LEU A 379 2.36 -26.01 -16.53
C LEU A 379 1.01 -26.72 -16.36
N ALA A 380 1.04 -28.05 -16.37
CA ALA A 380 -0.12 -28.88 -16.05
C ALA A 380 -0.07 -29.38 -14.60
N PRO A 381 -1.22 -29.59 -13.93
CA PRO A 381 -1.25 -30.18 -12.59
C PRO A 381 -0.65 -31.58 -12.59
N ALA A 382 0.33 -31.82 -11.71
CA ALA A 382 1.03 -33.10 -11.62
C ALA A 382 0.68 -33.94 -10.37
N GLY A 383 -0.02 -33.37 -9.38
CA GLY A 383 -0.46 -34.07 -8.17
C GLY A 383 -0.37 -33.23 -6.89
N THR A 384 -0.50 -33.88 -5.74
CA THR A 384 -0.47 -33.27 -4.40
C THR A 384 0.56 -34.00 -3.52
N LEU A 385 1.36 -33.24 -2.77
CA LEU A 385 2.22 -33.78 -1.71
C LEU A 385 1.39 -34.00 -0.44
N HIS A 386 1.50 -35.18 0.16
CA HIS A 386 0.71 -35.57 1.34
C HIS A 386 1.54 -35.58 2.61
N ALA A 387 1.06 -34.92 3.67
CA ALA A 387 1.62 -34.94 5.03
C ALA A 387 1.14 -36.18 5.82
N ASP A 388 1.50 -36.27 7.11
CA ASP A 388 0.92 -37.24 8.04
C ASP A 388 -0.63 -37.10 8.09
N LYS A 389 -1.34 -38.22 8.22
CA LYS A 389 -2.81 -38.30 8.12
C LYS A 389 -3.54 -37.89 9.40
N LYS A 390 -2.83 -37.32 10.38
CA LYS A 390 -3.42 -36.92 11.66
C LYS A 390 -4.18 -35.60 11.48
N PRO A 391 -5.47 -35.54 11.86
CA PRO A 391 -6.23 -34.30 11.78
C PRO A 391 -5.64 -33.19 12.65
N GLN A 392 -5.06 -32.18 12.02
CA GLN A 392 -4.45 -31.04 12.72
C GLN A 392 -4.24 -29.84 11.78
N ASP A 393 -4.23 -28.64 12.37
CA ASP A 393 -3.81 -27.42 11.66
C ASP A 393 -2.27 -27.34 11.64
N SER A 394 -1.62 -28.18 10.83
CA SER A 394 -0.14 -28.28 10.79
C SER A 394 0.54 -27.13 10.05
N ARG A 395 -0.22 -26.36 9.27
CA ARG A 395 0.29 -25.41 8.27
C ARG A 395 1.30 -26.06 7.32
N PHE A 396 1.04 -27.29 6.88
CA PHE A 396 1.89 -27.97 5.91
C PHE A 396 2.10 -27.13 4.64
N GLY A 397 3.34 -27.00 4.18
CA GLY A 397 3.69 -26.13 3.05
C GLY A 397 3.99 -24.69 3.44
N TYR A 398 4.10 -24.37 4.74
CA TYR A 398 4.43 -23.02 5.19
C TYR A 398 5.83 -22.57 4.73
N ALA A 399 6.74 -23.52 4.55
CA ALA A 399 8.06 -23.31 3.96
C ALA A 399 8.37 -24.47 3.01
N LEU A 400 8.97 -24.15 1.86
CA LEU A 400 9.40 -25.11 0.86
C LEU A 400 10.88 -24.90 0.55
N ALA A 401 11.60 -25.99 0.28
CA ALA A 401 12.97 -25.91 -0.22
C ALA A 401 13.24 -27.04 -1.20
N ALA A 402 13.65 -26.67 -2.42
CA ALA A 402 14.35 -27.57 -3.32
C ALA A 402 15.74 -27.83 -2.73
N VAL A 403 16.09 -29.10 -2.60
CA VAL A 403 17.36 -29.54 -2.04
C VAL A 403 18.06 -30.47 -3.04
N PRO A 404 19.39 -30.52 -3.04
CA PRO A 404 20.10 -31.51 -3.82
C PRO A 404 19.66 -32.92 -3.43
N ASP A 405 19.79 -33.85 -4.37
CA ASP A 405 19.58 -35.28 -4.18
C ASP A 405 20.11 -35.78 -2.81
N LEU A 406 19.18 -36.15 -1.92
CA LEU A 406 19.49 -36.59 -0.56
C LEU A 406 19.70 -38.10 -0.48
N ASN A 407 19.18 -38.88 -1.44
CA ASN A 407 19.20 -40.34 -1.42
C ASN A 407 20.23 -40.94 -2.39
N HIS A 408 20.92 -40.10 -3.16
CA HIS A 408 21.91 -40.44 -4.18
C HIS A 408 21.34 -41.22 -5.38
N ASP A 409 20.07 -41.00 -5.76
CA ASP A 409 19.45 -41.60 -6.95
C ASP A 409 19.63 -40.78 -8.24
N GLY A 410 20.27 -39.61 -8.14
CA GLY A 410 20.54 -38.69 -9.23
C GLY A 410 19.45 -37.65 -9.48
N LEU A 411 18.40 -37.60 -8.63
CA LEU A 411 17.29 -36.66 -8.75
C LEU A 411 17.20 -35.75 -7.54
N ASN A 412 16.97 -34.46 -7.76
CA ASN A 412 16.82 -33.49 -6.68
C ASN A 412 15.51 -33.69 -5.91
N ASP A 413 15.54 -33.36 -4.63
CA ASP A 413 14.47 -33.63 -3.67
C ASP A 413 13.84 -32.33 -3.17
N VAL A 414 12.74 -32.46 -2.43
CA VAL A 414 12.09 -31.33 -1.76
C VAL A 414 11.87 -31.59 -0.29
N VAL A 415 12.08 -30.52 0.48
CA VAL A 415 11.75 -30.46 1.90
C VAL A 415 10.57 -29.51 2.12
N VAL A 416 9.58 -29.98 2.90
CA VAL A 416 8.37 -29.22 3.23
C VAL A 416 8.23 -29.06 4.74
N GLY A 417 8.04 -27.82 5.19
CA GLY A 417 7.81 -27.49 6.59
C GLY A 417 6.34 -27.52 6.99
N ALA A 418 6.06 -28.01 8.19
CA ALA A 418 4.74 -27.99 8.84
C ALA A 418 4.90 -27.49 10.29
N PRO A 419 5.10 -26.18 10.50
CA PRO A 419 5.58 -25.64 11.78
C PRO A 419 4.57 -25.75 12.93
N LEU A 420 3.28 -25.90 12.63
CA LEU A 420 2.23 -26.00 13.66
C LEU A 420 1.85 -27.45 14.00
N GLU A 421 2.47 -28.41 13.31
CA GLU A 421 2.27 -29.84 13.58
C GLU A 421 2.57 -30.21 15.03
N ASP A 422 1.88 -31.24 15.52
CA ASP A 422 2.18 -31.90 16.78
C ASP A 422 2.04 -30.95 18.00
N GLY A 423 1.10 -30.01 17.92
CA GLY A 423 0.86 -28.99 18.93
C GLY A 423 1.94 -27.92 18.94
N HIS A 424 2.24 -27.34 17.77
CA HIS A 424 3.26 -26.31 17.56
C HIS A 424 4.70 -26.77 17.84
N ARG A 425 4.98 -28.08 17.83
CA ARG A 425 6.35 -28.60 17.86
C ARG A 425 7.02 -28.53 16.49
N GLY A 426 6.21 -28.61 15.44
CA GLY A 426 6.64 -28.56 14.06
C GLY A 426 7.16 -29.88 13.53
N ALA A 427 7.04 -30.05 12.23
CA ALA A 427 7.57 -31.20 11.49
C ALA A 427 8.18 -30.76 10.16
N VAL A 428 9.02 -31.63 9.61
CA VAL A 428 9.69 -31.47 8.33
C VAL A 428 9.50 -32.78 7.55
N TYR A 429 9.07 -32.65 6.29
CA TYR A 429 8.78 -33.75 5.40
C TYR A 429 9.74 -33.73 4.21
N VAL A 430 10.29 -34.89 3.84
CA VAL A 430 11.16 -35.04 2.67
C VAL A 430 10.43 -35.83 1.59
N TYR A 431 10.40 -35.28 0.38
CA TYR A 431 9.80 -35.88 -0.81
C TYR A 431 10.88 -36.09 -1.87
N HIS A 432 10.98 -37.31 -2.37
CA HIS A 432 12.00 -37.63 -3.36
C HIS A 432 11.58 -37.26 -4.78
N GLY A 433 12.59 -36.87 -5.58
CA GLY A 433 12.48 -36.72 -7.03
C GLY A 433 12.02 -38.01 -7.72
N ALA A 434 11.34 -37.84 -8.85
CA ALA A 434 11.08 -38.89 -9.82
C ALA A 434 11.19 -38.27 -11.23
N PRO A 435 11.48 -39.04 -12.29
CA PRO A 435 11.68 -38.45 -13.63
C PRO A 435 10.51 -37.51 -14.04
N GLY A 436 10.83 -36.23 -14.23
CA GLY A 436 9.94 -35.11 -14.55
C GLY A 436 8.93 -34.72 -13.46
N THR A 437 9.06 -35.19 -12.22
CA THR A 437 8.07 -34.98 -11.15
C THR A 437 8.60 -35.24 -9.73
N LEU A 438 7.70 -35.26 -8.74
CA LEU A 438 7.97 -35.62 -7.35
C LEU A 438 7.11 -36.81 -6.92
N LEU A 439 7.64 -37.66 -6.05
CA LEU A 439 6.83 -38.68 -5.40
C LEU A 439 5.87 -38.01 -4.39
N PRO A 440 4.56 -38.34 -4.41
CA PRO A 440 3.56 -37.65 -3.59
C PRO A 440 3.60 -38.02 -2.10
N HIS A 441 4.35 -39.07 -1.75
CA HIS A 441 4.47 -39.58 -0.39
C HIS A 441 5.86 -39.31 0.18
N TYR A 442 5.89 -38.71 1.37
CA TYR A 442 7.13 -38.41 2.08
C TYR A 442 7.88 -39.68 2.50
N LYS A 443 9.18 -39.54 2.76
CA LYS A 443 10.09 -40.67 3.03
C LYS A 443 10.75 -40.66 4.42
N GLN A 444 10.60 -39.55 5.15
CA GLN A 444 11.09 -39.20 6.49
C GLN A 444 12.34 -39.90 7.00
#